data_AF-A0A9X2S2G8-F1
#
_entry.id   AF-A0A9X2S2G8-F1
#
_cell.length_a   1.000
_cell.length_b   1.000
_cell.length_c   1.000
_cell.angle_alpha   90.00
_cell.angle_beta   90.00
_cell.angle_gamma   90.00
#
_symmetry.space_group_name_H-M   'P 1'
#
loop_
_entity.id
_entity.type
_entity.pdbx_description
1 polymer ?
#
loop_
_entity_poly.entity_id
_entity_poly.type
_entity_poly.pdbx_seq_one_letter_code
_entity_poly.pdbx_strand_id
1 'polypeptide(L)' 'MECLRCKTELKYLKEYRFDSQEANRGLFKAIFDVEEHLIFKIYVCPKCKHTEFIYSGASTWVDM' A
#
# COMPACT_ATOMS: atom_id res chain seq x y z
N MET A 1 -12.49 10.00 -0.39
CA MET A 1 -12.75 8.55 -0.54
C MET A 1 -13.60 8.08 0.63
N GLU A 2 -14.51 7.14 0.41
CA GLU A 2 -15.41 6.62 1.45
C GLU A 2 -14.94 5.27 1.97
N CYS A 3 -15.12 5.03 3.27
CA CYS A 3 -14.81 3.76 3.89
C CYS A 3 -15.73 2.67 3.33
N LEU A 4 -15.13 1.56 2.89
CA LEU A 4 -15.87 0.44 2.29
C LEU A 4 -16.89 -0.18 3.26
N ARG A 5 -16.65 -0.07 4.58
CA ARG A 5 -17.54 -0.64 5.61
C ARG A 5 -18.72 0.23 5.98
N CYS A 6 -18.48 1.52 6.22
CA CYS A 6 -19.49 2.41 6.81
C CYS A 6 -19.75 3.68 6.00
N LYS A 7 -19.20 3.76 4.78
CA LYS A 7 -19.37 4.86 3.82
C LYS A 7 -18.98 6.25 4.34
N THR A 8 -18.28 6.30 5.47
CA THR A 8 -17.79 7.53 6.06
C THR A 8 -16.53 7.99 5.33
N GLU A 9 -16.35 9.30 5.18
CA GLU A 9 -15.14 9.84 4.58
C GLU A 9 -13.88 9.37 5.33
N LEU A 10 -12.95 8.78 4.58
CA LEU A 10 -11.66 8.34 5.07
C LEU A 10 -10.71 9.54 5.26
N LYS A 11 -9.90 9.51 6.32
CA LYS A 11 -8.85 10.49 6.55
C LYS A 11 -7.49 9.90 6.20
N TYR A 12 -6.66 10.68 5.50
CA TYR A 12 -5.30 10.29 5.19
C TYR A 12 -4.48 10.19 6.47
N LEU A 13 -3.72 9.09 6.61
CA LEU A 13 -2.83 8.89 7.74
C LEU A 13 -1.37 9.11 7.33
N LYS A 14 -0.86 8.29 6.41
CA LYS A 14 0.53 8.34 5.96
C LYS A 14 0.73 7.54 4.68
N GLU A 15 1.85 7.79 4.02
CA GLU A 15 2.39 6.94 2.97
C GLU A 15 3.27 5.87 3.62
N TYR A 16 3.23 4.65 3.07
CA TYR A 16 4.06 3.53 3.46
C TYR A 16 4.71 2.93 2.22
N ARG A 17 6.03 2.71 2.31
CA ARG A 17 6.84 2.13 1.25
C ARG A 17 7.27 0.75 1.70
N PHE A 18 6.95 -0.27 0.90
CA PHE A 18 7.45 -1.62 1.13
C PHE A 18 8.75 -1.78 0.37
N ASP A 19 9.85 -1.83 1.12
CA ASP A 19 11.14 -2.22 0.59
C ASP A 19 11.14 -3.75 0.47
N SER A 20 11.21 -4.26 -0.76
CA SER A 20 11.04 -5.68 -1.09
C SER A 20 12.29 -6.51 -0.78
N GLN A 21 13.00 -6.22 0.31
CA GLN A 21 14.08 -7.07 0.79
C GLN A 21 13.53 -8.00 1.88
N GLU A 22 13.33 -9.27 1.52
CA GLU A 22 13.30 -10.46 2.40
C GLU A 22 11.96 -10.99 2.97
N ALA A 23 10.87 -10.22 3.14
CA ALA A 23 9.80 -10.70 4.04
C ALA A 23 8.62 -11.51 3.45
N ASN A 24 8.42 -11.63 2.13
CA ASN A 24 7.25 -12.38 1.59
C ASN A 24 7.56 -13.19 0.33
N ARG A 25 8.31 -14.29 0.51
CA ARG A 25 8.52 -15.34 -0.51
C ARG A 25 7.30 -16.26 -0.73
N GLY A 26 6.08 -15.83 -0.42
CA GLY A 26 4.87 -16.65 -0.49
C GLY A 26 3.72 -15.97 -1.23
N LEU A 27 3.30 -16.58 -2.34
CA LEU A 27 2.10 -16.35 -3.17
C LEU A 27 2.21 -15.46 -4.42
N PHE A 28 3.17 -14.52 -4.55
CA PHE A 28 3.27 -13.62 -5.73
C PHE A 28 4.54 -13.81 -6.58
N LYS A 29 5.00 -15.05 -6.73
CA LYS A 29 6.36 -15.38 -7.25
C LYS A 29 6.55 -15.30 -8.78
N ALA A 30 5.59 -14.82 -9.58
CA ALA A 30 5.63 -15.04 -11.03
C ALA A 30 5.37 -13.82 -11.93
N ILE A 31 5.15 -12.62 -11.40
CA ILE A 31 4.83 -11.44 -12.25
C ILE A 31 5.81 -10.27 -12.04
N PHE A 32 6.58 -10.25 -10.96
CA PHE A 32 7.34 -9.06 -10.54
C PHE A 32 8.80 -9.42 -10.24
N ASP A 33 9.59 -9.61 -11.31
CA ASP A 33 11.06 -9.78 -11.27
C ASP A 33 11.77 -8.42 -11.38
N VAL A 34 11.14 -7.40 -10.78
CA VAL A 34 11.64 -6.02 -10.70
C VAL A 34 11.58 -5.68 -9.22
N GLU A 35 12.67 -5.13 -8.70
CA GLU A 35 12.84 -4.69 -7.32
C GLU A 35 11.93 -3.46 -7.05
N GLU A 36 10.62 -3.68 -7.17
CA GLU A 36 9.59 -2.67 -7.11
C GLU A 36 9.31 -2.35 -5.65
N HIS A 37 9.62 -1.12 -5.29
CA HIS A 37 9.25 -0.58 -3.99
C HIS A 37 7.79 -0.16 -4.09
N LEU A 38 6.88 -0.98 -3.53
CA LEU A 38 5.44 -0.72 -3.59
C LEU A 38 5.08 0.41 -2.62
N ILE A 39 4.40 1.44 -3.13
CA ILE A 39 3.96 2.60 -2.36
C ILE A 39 2.47 2.50 -2.10
N PHE A 40 2.09 2.53 -0.83
CA PHE A 40 0.69 2.55 -0.39
C PHE A 40 0.39 3.83 0.38
N LYS A 41 -0.74 4.44 0.09
CA LYS A 41 -1.32 5.49 0.92
C LYS A 41 -2.30 4.87 1.89
N ILE A 42 -2.08 5.09 3.17
CA ILE A 42 -2.88 4.55 4.25
C ILE A 42 -3.93 5.60 4.63
N TYR A 43 -5.18 5.16 4.65
CA TYR A 43 -6.31 5.95 5.09
C TYR A 43 -7.03 5.27 6.25
N VAL A 44 -7.55 6.06 7.18
CA VAL A 44 -8.26 5.56 8.36
C VAL A 44 -9.66 6.15 8.41
N CYS A 45 -10.64 5.28 8.64
CA CYS A 45 -12.01 5.70 8.90
C CYS A 45 -12.14 6.24 10.33
N PRO A 46 -12.54 7.50 10.52
CA PRO A 46 -12.67 8.07 11.87
C PRO A 46 -13.78 7.40 12.69
N LYS A 47 -14.80 6.84 12.02
CA LYS A 47 -15.97 6.22 12.63
C LYS A 47 -15.71 4.78 13.09
N CYS A 48 -15.35 3.88 12.18
CA CYS A 48 -15.19 2.46 12.48
C CYS A 48 -13.74 2.02 12.72
N LYS A 49 -12.78 2.96 12.65
CA LYS A 49 -11.33 2.73 12.81
C LYS A 49 -10.72 1.73 11.81
N HIS A 50 -11.46 1.39 10.76
CA HIS A 50 -10.95 0.56 9.69
C HIS A 50 -9.85 1.31 8.92
N THR A 51 -8.78 0.60 8.59
CA THR A 51 -7.64 1.13 7.85
C THR A 51 -7.66 0.54 6.45
N GLU A 52 -7.56 1.40 5.44
CA GLU A 52 -7.58 1.02 4.04
C GLU A 52 -6.24 1.38 3.41
N PHE A 53 -5.64 0.41 2.71
CA PHE A 53 -4.37 0.55 2.01
C PHE A 53 -4.64 0.75 0.54
N ILE A 54 -4.22 1.89 0.00
CA ILE A 54 -4.48 2.27 -1.39
C ILE A 54 -3.16 2.25 -2.13
N TYR A 55 -3.05 1.37 -3.11
CA TYR A 55 -1.89 1.32 -3.98
C TYR A 55 -1.74 2.66 -4.72
N SER A 56 -0.59 3.29 -4.53
CA SER A 56 -0.26 4.60 -5.12
C SER A 56 0.77 4.50 -6.25
N GLY A 57 1.35 3.33 -6.48
CA GLY A 57 2.37 3.09 -7.52
C GLY A 57 3.54 2.26 -7.00
N ALA A 58 4.45 1.92 -7.91
CA ALA A 58 5.75 1.34 -7.60
C ALA A 58 6.83 2.35 -8.00
N SER A 59 7.83 2.59 -7.15
CA SER A 59 9.04 3.29 -7.57
C SER A 59 10.09 2.26 -7.97
N THR A 60 10.51 2.29 -9.23
CA THR A 60 11.72 1.62 -9.70
C THR A 60 12.88 2.58 -9.49
N TRP A 61 13.72 2.30 -8.48
CA TRP A 61 15.03 2.93 -8.42
C TRP A 61 15.89 2.22 -9.46
N VAL A 62 16.19 2.89 -10.57
CA VAL A 62 17.27 2.47 -11.46
C VAL A 62 18.53 3.03 -10.81
N ASP A 63 19.31 2.19 -10.13
CA ASP A 63 20.69 2.53 -9.78
C ASP A 63 21.42 2.87 -11.08
N MET A 64 21.89 4.11 -11.20
CA MET A 64 22.79 4.56 -12.27
C MET A 64 24.22 4.54 -11.76
#